data_AF-A0A3B8VSH4-F1
#
_entry.id   AF-A0A3B8VSH4-F1
#
_cell.length_a   1.000
_cell.length_b   1.000
_cell.length_c   1.000
_cell.angle_alpha   90.00
_cell.angle_beta   90.00
_cell.angle_gamma   90.00
#
_symmetry.space_group_name_H-M   'P 1'
#
loop_
_entity.id
_entity.type
_entity.pdbx_description
1 polymer ?
#
loop_
_entity_poly.entity_id
_entity_poly.type
_entity_poly.pdbx_seq_one_letter_code
_entity_poly.pdbx_strand_id
1 'polypeptide(L)'
;FWLAVSDLYSAQLIAENPSSQTRMGVADGEGVQVSFFQDRRSLQEKFIVGTWKPEIRLCYVRRAGHDEVYGVPCPLGNIFDPIPDGWKNPVVVAIPPQEIASVEFTYLDERFLLIMNPDEEWVVVGEDGEVIPAHPLAVNSVFGALQVLVSSGFAEEEVADELNFAVPDAMIRVVTKEGSSAPTTRLRFLIRDELSLYLAVPTSATTFIVDQAAAGGLLLRKDAFLTN
;
A
#
# COMPACT_ATOMS: atom_id res chain seq x y z
N PHE A 1 11.29 -6.10 -8.27
CA PHE A 1 12.12 -7.32 -8.24
C PHE A 1 12.62 -7.76 -9.61
N TRP A 2 11.78 -8.38 -10.46
CA TRP A 2 12.24 -9.11 -11.65
C TRP A 2 13.01 -8.26 -12.67
N LEU A 3 12.68 -6.98 -12.81
CA LEU A 3 13.46 -6.05 -13.63
C LEU A 3 14.90 -5.87 -13.10
N ALA A 4 15.08 -5.74 -11.79
CA ALA A 4 16.42 -5.66 -11.19
C ALA A 4 17.18 -7.00 -11.27
N VAL A 5 16.46 -8.13 -11.25
CA VAL A 5 17.08 -9.44 -11.51
C VAL A 5 17.56 -9.55 -12.95
N SER A 6 16.84 -8.99 -13.94
CA SER A 6 17.31 -8.99 -15.33
C SER A 6 18.56 -8.12 -15.53
N ASP A 7 18.77 -7.09 -14.71
CA ASP A 7 19.99 -6.28 -14.78
C ASP A 7 21.25 -7.05 -14.35
N LEU A 8 21.12 -8.21 -13.69
CA LEU A 8 22.26 -9.08 -13.40
C LEU A 8 22.96 -9.58 -14.67
N TYR A 9 22.24 -9.69 -15.79
CA TYR A 9 22.85 -10.08 -17.07
C TYR A 9 23.75 -9.01 -17.68
N SER A 10 23.56 -7.74 -17.29
CA SER A 10 24.35 -6.60 -17.72
C SER A 10 25.27 -6.06 -16.61
N ALA A 11 25.47 -6.85 -15.55
CA ALA A 11 26.21 -6.42 -14.38
C ALA A 11 27.69 -6.17 -14.70
N GLN A 12 28.23 -5.08 -14.16
CA GLN A 12 29.61 -4.69 -14.37
C GLN A 12 30.49 -5.22 -13.24
N LEU A 13 31.63 -5.84 -13.56
CA LEU A 13 32.64 -6.21 -12.55
C LEU A 13 33.21 -4.95 -11.88
N ILE A 14 33.11 -4.86 -10.56
CA ILE A 14 33.55 -3.71 -9.75
C ILE A 14 34.83 -4.05 -8.97
N ALA A 15 34.92 -5.25 -8.43
CA ALA A 15 36.06 -5.68 -7.63
C ALA A 15 36.20 -7.20 -7.60
N GLU A 16 37.44 -7.66 -7.44
CA GLU A 16 37.78 -9.08 -7.24
C GLU A 16 38.53 -9.27 -5.91
N ASN A 17 38.93 -8.18 -5.23
CA ASN A 17 39.69 -8.26 -3.99
C ASN A 17 38.74 -8.48 -2.79
N PRO A 18 38.86 -9.59 -2.05
CA PRO A 18 37.97 -9.90 -0.92
C PRO A 18 37.92 -8.83 0.17
N SER A 19 39.05 -8.13 0.40
CA SER A 19 39.13 -7.05 1.41
C SER A 19 38.18 -5.87 1.14
N SER A 20 37.64 -5.77 -0.07
CA SER A 20 36.70 -4.72 -0.46
C SER A 20 35.24 -5.05 -0.12
N GLN A 21 34.92 -6.33 0.13
CA GLN A 21 33.55 -6.83 0.27
C GLN A 21 32.80 -6.21 1.47
N THR A 22 33.44 -6.08 2.64
CA THR A 22 32.84 -5.45 3.83
C THR A 22 32.44 -4.00 3.57
N ARG A 23 33.30 -3.22 2.89
CA ARG A 23 33.00 -1.81 2.57
C ARG A 23 31.81 -1.68 1.60
N MET A 24 31.59 -2.69 0.77
CA MET A 24 30.49 -2.79 -0.18
C MET A 24 29.25 -3.48 0.43
N GLY A 25 29.33 -3.98 1.67
CA GLY A 25 28.25 -4.70 2.34
C GLY A 25 27.94 -6.06 1.72
N VAL A 26 28.83 -6.62 0.91
CA VAL A 26 28.62 -7.92 0.24
C VAL A 26 29.38 -9.07 0.90
N ALA A 27 30.05 -8.83 2.03
CA ALA A 27 30.67 -9.90 2.79
C ALA A 27 29.61 -10.88 3.34
N ASP A 28 30.01 -12.12 3.62
CA ASP A 28 29.09 -13.13 4.15
C ASP A 28 28.46 -12.66 5.47
N GLY A 29 27.13 -12.57 5.50
CA GLY A 29 26.36 -12.12 6.65
C GLY A 29 26.14 -10.60 6.77
N GLU A 30 26.70 -9.79 5.88
CA GLU A 30 26.60 -8.32 5.96
C GLU A 30 25.57 -7.69 5.00
N GLY A 31 25.01 -8.46 4.07
CA GLY A 31 24.06 -7.99 3.05
C GLY A 31 22.77 -8.78 2.99
N VAL A 32 21.89 -8.41 2.06
CA VAL A 32 20.64 -9.15 1.82
C VAL A 32 20.94 -10.38 0.99
N GLN A 33 20.60 -11.55 1.53
CA GLN A 33 20.72 -12.80 0.80
C GLN A 33 19.51 -13.00 -0.12
N VAL A 34 19.75 -13.10 -1.42
CA VAL A 34 18.73 -13.47 -2.41
C VAL A 34 19.00 -14.91 -2.85
N SER A 35 17.99 -15.77 -2.73
CA SER A 35 18.10 -17.19 -3.05
C SER A 35 17.01 -17.59 -4.05
N PHE A 36 17.45 -18.14 -5.18
CA PHE A 36 16.56 -18.58 -6.26
C PHE A 36 16.33 -20.08 -6.15
N PHE A 37 15.07 -20.50 -6.08
CA PHE A 37 14.68 -21.90 -5.97
C PHE A 37 13.88 -22.35 -7.19
N GLN A 38 14.22 -23.52 -7.73
CA GLN A 38 13.37 -24.25 -8.66
C GLN A 38 12.39 -25.12 -7.87
N ASP A 39 11.12 -25.08 -8.26
CA ASP A 39 10.03 -25.85 -7.66
C ASP A 39 9.96 -25.73 -6.12
N ARG A 40 10.31 -24.54 -5.60
CA ARG A 40 10.36 -24.19 -4.16
C ARG A 40 11.32 -25.03 -3.30
N ARG A 41 12.10 -25.94 -3.88
CA ARG A 41 12.91 -26.92 -3.13
C ARG A 41 14.38 -26.91 -3.50
N SER A 42 14.70 -26.76 -4.78
CA SER A 42 16.08 -26.87 -5.24
C SER A 42 16.69 -25.49 -5.38
N LEU A 43 17.63 -25.13 -4.49
CA LEU A 43 18.41 -23.91 -4.60
C LEU A 43 19.22 -23.94 -5.90
N GLN A 44 18.95 -22.99 -6.79
CA GLN A 44 19.65 -22.83 -8.06
C GLN A 44 20.79 -21.84 -7.93
N GLU A 45 20.57 -20.73 -7.22
CA GLU A 45 21.52 -19.64 -7.17
C GLU A 45 21.36 -18.81 -5.90
N LYS A 46 22.47 -18.24 -5.43
CA LYS A 46 22.52 -17.45 -4.20
C LYS A 46 23.42 -16.23 -4.37
N PHE A 47 22.85 -15.06 -4.11
CA PHE A 47 23.57 -13.79 -4.15
C PHE A 47 23.50 -13.08 -2.80
N ILE A 48 24.47 -12.21 -2.56
CA ILE A 48 24.49 -11.25 -1.48
C ILE A 48 24.44 -9.86 -2.12
N VAL A 49 23.38 -9.12 -1.83
CA VAL A 49 23.18 -7.75 -2.25
C VAL A 49 23.65 -6.84 -1.13
N GLY A 50 24.65 -6.01 -1.43
CA GLY A 50 25.26 -5.13 -0.47
C GLY A 50 24.49 -3.84 -0.25
N THR A 51 25.00 -3.03 0.69
CA THR A 51 24.34 -1.81 1.11
C THR A 51 24.26 -0.80 -0.01
N TRP A 52 23.04 -0.45 -0.40
CA TRP A 52 22.77 0.62 -1.35
C TRP A 52 23.23 1.97 -0.81
N LYS A 53 23.86 2.77 -1.66
CA LYS A 53 24.27 4.15 -1.36
C LYS A 53 23.65 5.13 -2.36
N PRO A 54 22.90 6.14 -1.91
CA PRO A 54 22.19 7.08 -2.79
C PRO A 54 23.09 7.77 -3.82
N GLU A 55 24.34 8.02 -3.44
CA GLU A 55 25.33 8.75 -4.24
C GLU A 55 25.82 7.93 -5.44
N ILE A 56 25.79 6.60 -5.32
CA ILE A 56 26.37 5.68 -6.31
C ILE A 56 25.27 5.13 -7.24
N ARG A 57 24.02 5.02 -6.76
CA ARG A 57 22.87 4.45 -7.50
C ARG A 57 23.13 3.06 -8.10
N LEU A 58 24.08 2.34 -7.50
CA LEU A 58 24.38 0.94 -7.82
C LEU A 58 24.09 0.08 -6.59
N CYS A 59 23.59 -1.12 -6.84
CA CYS A 59 23.58 -2.21 -5.87
C CYS A 59 24.77 -3.12 -6.16
N TYR A 60 25.62 -3.35 -5.16
CA TYR A 60 26.69 -4.33 -5.27
C TYR A 60 26.11 -5.72 -5.07
N VAL A 61 26.49 -6.66 -5.93
CA VAL A 61 26.00 -8.04 -5.92
C VAL A 61 27.19 -8.96 -6.01
N ARG A 62 27.28 -9.91 -5.08
CA ARG A 62 28.29 -10.96 -5.09
C ARG A 62 27.61 -12.32 -5.07
N ARG A 63 28.09 -13.26 -5.88
CA ARG A 63 27.64 -14.65 -5.80
C ARG A 63 28.19 -15.29 -4.53
N ALA A 64 27.38 -16.07 -3.82
CA ALA A 64 27.84 -16.71 -2.58
C ALA A 64 29.00 -17.68 -2.87
N GLY A 65 30.06 -17.61 -2.07
CA GLY A 65 31.28 -18.41 -2.25
C GLY A 65 32.24 -17.93 -3.34
N HIS A 66 31.96 -16.77 -3.95
CA HIS A 66 32.80 -16.14 -4.97
C HIS A 66 33.35 -14.80 -4.47
N ASP A 67 34.45 -14.34 -5.08
CA ASP A 67 35.12 -13.09 -4.71
C ASP A 67 34.72 -11.91 -5.60
N GLU A 68 34.23 -12.21 -6.81
CA GLU A 68 33.82 -11.23 -7.80
C GLU A 68 32.57 -10.46 -7.37
N VAL A 69 32.71 -9.15 -7.24
CA VAL A 69 31.63 -8.21 -6.92
C VAL A 69 31.23 -7.46 -8.17
N TYR A 70 29.94 -7.53 -8.49
CA TYR A 70 29.34 -6.84 -9.62
C TYR A 70 28.48 -5.67 -9.16
N GLY A 71 28.32 -4.67 -10.02
CA GLY A 71 27.43 -3.54 -9.82
C GLY A 71 26.27 -3.60 -10.80
N VAL A 72 25.05 -3.42 -10.30
CA VAL A 72 23.84 -3.25 -11.12
C VAL A 72 23.17 -1.92 -10.82
N PRO A 73 22.57 -1.24 -11.82
CA PRO A 73 21.74 -0.06 -11.59
C PRO A 73 20.66 -0.33 -10.56
N CYS A 74 20.56 0.55 -9.57
CA CYS A 74 19.66 0.37 -8.44
C CYS A 74 19.05 1.72 -8.06
N PRO A 75 17.89 2.08 -8.65
CA PRO A 75 17.29 3.39 -8.43
C PRO A 75 16.73 3.55 -7.01
N LEU A 76 16.46 2.43 -6.31
CA LEU A 76 15.87 2.40 -4.97
C LEU A 76 16.63 1.40 -4.10
N GLY A 77 16.90 1.76 -2.84
CA GLY A 77 17.69 0.93 -1.92
C GLY A 77 16.99 -0.30 -1.35
N ASN A 78 15.67 -0.40 -1.50
CA ASN A 78 14.83 -1.46 -0.93
C ASN A 78 14.30 -2.44 -1.99
N ILE A 79 14.89 -2.50 -3.19
CA ILE A 79 14.44 -3.42 -4.25
C ILE A 79 14.58 -4.89 -3.84
N PHE A 80 15.49 -5.17 -2.90
CA PHE A 80 15.71 -6.48 -2.28
C PHE A 80 15.45 -6.39 -0.78
N ASP A 81 14.22 -6.07 -0.38
CA ASP A 81 13.87 -5.98 1.04
C ASP A 81 13.86 -7.39 1.67
N PRO A 82 14.63 -7.67 2.74
CA PRO A 82 14.54 -8.96 3.43
C PRO A 82 13.22 -9.11 4.21
N ILE A 83 12.50 -8.02 4.46
CA ILE A 83 11.23 -8.00 5.17
C ILE A 83 10.11 -8.31 4.17
N PRO A 84 9.32 -9.38 4.37
CA PRO A 84 8.24 -9.76 3.45
C PRO A 84 7.26 -8.63 3.14
N ASP A 85 6.98 -7.78 4.12
CA ASP A 85 6.09 -6.64 3.99
C ASP A 85 6.63 -5.55 3.06
N GLY A 86 7.95 -5.43 2.90
CA GLY A 86 8.56 -4.53 1.91
C GLY A 86 8.21 -4.86 0.46
N TRP A 87 7.67 -6.06 0.20
CA TRP A 87 7.22 -6.50 -1.12
C TRP A 87 5.72 -6.37 -1.33
N LYS A 88 4.94 -6.24 -0.25
CA LYS A 88 3.49 -6.08 -0.34
C LYS A 88 3.18 -4.71 -0.92
N ASN A 89 2.16 -4.61 -1.77
CA ASN A 89 1.70 -3.32 -2.26
C ASN A 89 1.00 -2.57 -1.11
N PRO A 90 1.50 -1.40 -0.66
CA PRO A 90 0.88 -0.67 0.44
C PRO A 90 -0.32 0.18 0.00
N VAL A 91 -0.59 0.28 -1.31
CA VAL A 91 -1.74 1.04 -1.82
C VAL A 91 -3.03 0.27 -1.52
N VAL A 92 -3.84 0.83 -0.63
CA VAL A 92 -5.13 0.29 -0.21
C VAL A 92 -6.21 0.63 -1.25
N VAL A 93 -6.25 1.89 -1.67
CA VAL A 93 -7.19 2.41 -2.67
C VAL A 93 -6.51 3.48 -3.50
N ALA A 94 -6.84 3.55 -4.79
CA ALA A 94 -6.39 4.59 -5.70
C ALA A 94 -7.48 4.85 -6.74
N ILE A 95 -8.47 5.66 -6.37
CA ILE A 95 -9.63 5.99 -7.20
C ILE A 95 -9.58 7.48 -7.52
N PRO A 96 -9.36 7.86 -8.79
CA PRO A 96 -9.38 9.27 -9.18
C PRO A 96 -10.74 9.91 -8.85
N PRO A 97 -10.78 11.13 -8.27
CA PRO A 97 -12.04 11.76 -7.86
C PRO A 97 -13.10 11.86 -8.96
N GLN A 98 -12.67 12.09 -10.20
CA GLN A 98 -13.55 12.18 -11.37
C GLN A 98 -14.23 10.86 -11.74
N GLU A 99 -13.69 9.71 -11.31
CA GLU A 99 -14.26 8.38 -11.53
C GLU A 99 -15.32 8.03 -10.48
N ILE A 100 -15.43 8.78 -9.38
CA ILE A 100 -16.37 8.49 -8.30
C ILE A 100 -17.79 8.89 -8.74
N ALA A 101 -18.72 7.93 -8.66
CA ALA A 101 -20.14 8.14 -8.87
C ALA A 101 -20.88 8.38 -7.55
N SER A 102 -20.54 7.61 -6.51
CA SER A 102 -21.11 7.78 -5.18
C SER A 102 -20.22 7.19 -4.09
N VAL A 103 -20.40 7.67 -2.86
CA VAL A 103 -19.76 7.12 -1.66
C VAL A 103 -20.81 6.88 -0.60
N GLU A 104 -20.98 5.62 -0.23
CA GLU A 104 -21.91 5.20 0.80
C GLU A 104 -21.16 4.95 2.11
N PHE A 105 -21.60 5.61 3.18
CA PHE A 105 -21.05 5.50 4.52
C PHE A 105 -22.01 4.68 5.37
N THR A 106 -21.48 3.67 6.07
CA THR A 106 -22.25 2.84 7.01
C THR A 106 -21.48 2.68 8.30
N TYR A 107 -22.08 3.13 9.39
CA TYR A 107 -21.65 2.94 10.76
C TYR A 107 -22.67 2.06 11.49
N LEU A 108 -22.43 1.73 12.76
CA LEU A 108 -23.35 0.91 13.56
C LEU A 108 -24.73 1.57 13.75
N ASP A 109 -24.76 2.90 13.84
CA ASP A 109 -25.91 3.71 14.22
C ASP A 109 -26.38 4.69 13.13
N GLU A 110 -25.64 4.78 12.02
CA GLU A 110 -25.88 5.78 10.99
C GLU A 110 -25.48 5.25 9.59
N ARG A 111 -26.28 5.60 8.59
CA ARG A 111 -25.93 5.43 7.18
C ARG A 111 -26.32 6.66 6.39
N PHE A 112 -25.46 7.03 5.45
CA PHE A 112 -25.76 8.10 4.50
C PHE A 112 -25.00 7.89 3.20
N LEU A 113 -25.43 8.61 2.18
CA LEU A 113 -24.88 8.52 0.83
C LEU A 113 -24.43 9.90 0.37
N LEU A 114 -23.22 9.98 -0.15
CA LEU A 114 -22.71 11.12 -0.88
C LEU A 114 -22.88 10.84 -2.38
N ILE A 115 -23.70 11.64 -3.06
CA ILE A 115 -23.99 11.54 -4.50
C ILE A 115 -23.99 12.91 -5.17
N MET A 116 -23.80 12.93 -6.47
CA MET A 116 -23.99 14.13 -7.29
C MET A 116 -25.46 14.26 -7.68
N ASN A 117 -26.04 15.45 -7.45
CA ASN A 117 -27.40 15.78 -7.85
C ASN A 117 -27.46 16.22 -9.34
N PRO A 118 -28.66 16.47 -9.90
CA PRO A 118 -28.80 16.95 -11.29
C PRO A 118 -28.16 18.33 -11.57
N ASP A 119 -27.90 19.13 -10.53
CA ASP A 119 -27.26 20.44 -10.62
C ASP A 119 -25.72 20.36 -10.53
N GLU A 120 -25.16 19.14 -10.62
CA GLU A 120 -23.73 18.85 -10.53
C GLU A 120 -23.09 19.20 -9.17
N GLU A 121 -23.89 19.26 -8.11
CA GLU A 121 -23.44 19.46 -6.74
C GLU A 121 -23.45 18.15 -5.96
N TRP A 122 -22.44 17.98 -5.09
CA TRP A 122 -22.43 16.87 -4.15
C TRP A 122 -23.43 17.13 -3.03
N VAL A 123 -24.28 16.14 -2.77
CA VAL A 123 -25.31 16.17 -1.73
C VAL A 123 -25.19 14.94 -0.84
N VAL A 124 -25.57 15.12 0.42
CA VAL A 124 -25.77 14.03 1.38
C VAL A 124 -27.22 13.60 1.35
N VAL A 125 -27.44 12.29 1.23
CA VAL A 125 -28.76 11.65 1.37
C VAL A 125 -28.77 10.83 2.65
N GLY A 126 -29.62 11.21 3.60
CA GLY A 126 -29.84 10.48 4.86
C GLY A 126 -30.73 9.25 4.68
N GLU A 127 -30.84 8.41 5.72
CA GLU A 127 -31.75 7.25 5.71
C GLU A 127 -33.23 7.62 5.60
N ASP A 128 -33.59 8.81 6.09
CA ASP A 128 -34.93 9.41 6.00
C ASP A 128 -35.25 9.97 4.60
N GLY A 129 -34.28 9.92 3.67
CA GLY A 129 -34.40 10.44 2.32
C GLY A 129 -34.20 11.96 2.23
N GLU A 130 -33.81 12.62 3.32
CA GLU A 130 -33.44 14.02 3.31
C GLU A 130 -32.21 14.24 2.43
N VAL A 131 -32.26 15.24 1.55
CA VAL A 131 -31.18 15.60 0.62
C VAL A 131 -30.68 16.99 0.96
N ILE A 132 -29.40 17.10 1.34
CA ILE A 132 -28.78 18.36 1.75
C ILE A 132 -27.50 18.59 0.95
N PRO A 133 -27.22 19.81 0.46
CA PRO A 133 -25.90 20.14 -0.11
C PRO A 133 -24.77 19.78 0.84
N ALA A 134 -23.77 19.05 0.32
CA ALA A 134 -22.63 18.61 1.10
C ALA A 134 -21.58 19.72 1.21
N HIS A 135 -20.98 19.87 2.38
CA HIS A 135 -19.93 20.84 2.61
C HIS A 135 -18.69 20.51 1.76
N PRO A 136 -18.19 21.43 0.90
CA PRO A 136 -17.15 21.13 -0.07
C PRO A 136 -15.83 20.65 0.54
N LEU A 137 -15.44 21.15 1.72
CA LEU A 137 -14.20 20.70 2.38
C LEU A 137 -14.30 19.24 2.86
N ALA A 138 -15.48 18.82 3.32
CA ALA A 138 -15.70 17.43 3.74
C ALA A 138 -15.63 16.49 2.52
N VAL A 139 -16.28 16.87 1.41
CA VAL A 139 -16.22 16.14 0.14
C VAL A 139 -14.78 16.02 -0.37
N ASN A 140 -14.02 17.13 -0.36
CA ASN A 140 -12.62 17.13 -0.77
C ASN A 140 -11.74 16.26 0.13
N SER A 141 -12.05 16.18 1.43
CA SER A 141 -11.34 15.29 2.36
C SER A 141 -11.56 13.82 2.01
N VAL A 142 -12.80 13.42 1.69
CA VAL A 142 -13.13 12.08 1.21
C VAL A 142 -12.35 11.76 -0.07
N PHE A 143 -12.38 12.66 -1.05
CA PHE A 143 -11.74 12.43 -2.35
C PHE A 143 -10.21 12.44 -2.26
N GLY A 144 -9.62 13.26 -1.40
CA GLY A 144 -8.19 13.22 -1.12
C GLY A 144 -7.77 11.86 -0.58
N ALA A 145 -8.54 11.28 0.35
CA ALA A 145 -8.27 9.95 0.88
C ALA A 145 -8.49 8.83 -0.15
N LEU A 146 -9.50 8.94 -1.02
CA LEU A 146 -9.76 7.95 -2.07
C LEU A 146 -8.80 8.02 -3.24
N GLN A 147 -8.24 9.20 -3.52
CA GLN A 147 -7.31 9.39 -4.63
C GLN A 147 -6.11 8.46 -4.50
N VAL A 148 -5.50 8.41 -3.31
CA VAL A 148 -4.51 7.41 -2.92
C VAL A 148 -4.54 7.27 -1.40
N LEU A 149 -4.89 6.08 -0.90
CA LEU A 149 -4.67 5.69 0.49
C LEU A 149 -3.56 4.65 0.55
N VAL A 150 -2.53 4.94 1.32
CA VAL A 150 -1.38 4.06 1.54
C VAL A 150 -1.40 3.59 3.00
N SER A 151 -1.14 2.31 3.21
CA SER A 151 -0.98 1.74 4.54
C SER A 151 0.34 2.14 5.18
N SER A 152 0.36 2.33 6.50
CA SER A 152 1.60 2.45 7.27
C SER A 152 2.22 1.09 7.60
N GLY A 153 1.47 -0.01 7.39
CA GLY A 153 1.96 -1.37 7.50
C GLY A 153 0.89 -2.41 7.25
N PHE A 154 1.14 -3.64 7.67
CA PHE A 154 0.22 -4.77 7.51
C PHE A 154 0.05 -5.47 8.86
N ALA A 155 -1.14 -6.02 9.11
CA ALA A 155 -1.34 -6.86 10.28
C ALA A 155 -0.59 -8.19 10.10
N GLU A 156 -0.05 -8.72 11.19
CA GLU A 156 0.44 -10.09 11.25
C GLU A 156 -0.72 -11.07 11.05
N GLU A 157 -0.45 -12.26 10.51
CA GLU A 157 -1.47 -13.26 10.18
C GLU A 157 -2.31 -13.65 11.41
N GLU A 158 -1.66 -13.90 12.55
CA GLU A 158 -2.33 -14.23 13.82
C GLU A 158 -3.31 -13.13 14.27
N VAL A 159 -2.89 -11.86 14.16
CA VAL A 159 -3.75 -10.72 14.48
C VAL A 159 -4.88 -10.58 13.46
N ALA A 160 -4.59 -10.75 12.18
CA ALA A 160 -5.56 -10.61 11.10
C ALA A 160 -6.71 -11.63 11.22
N ASP A 161 -6.41 -12.85 11.64
CA ASP A 161 -7.38 -13.93 11.82
C ASP A 161 -8.35 -13.69 12.98
N GLU A 162 -7.94 -12.91 13.99
CA GLU A 162 -8.78 -12.55 15.14
C GLU A 162 -9.73 -11.37 14.84
N LEU A 163 -9.47 -10.61 13.78
CA LEU A 163 -10.24 -9.41 13.44
C LEU A 163 -11.58 -9.76 12.77
N ASN A 164 -12.68 -9.23 13.33
CA ASN A 164 -14.02 -9.46 12.81
C ASN A 164 -14.50 -8.36 11.86
N PHE A 165 -14.07 -8.40 10.60
CA PHE A 165 -14.57 -7.48 9.56
C PHE A 165 -16.02 -7.75 9.12
N ALA A 166 -16.71 -8.76 9.67
CA ALA A 166 -18.15 -8.92 9.43
C ALA A 166 -18.98 -7.88 10.19
N VAL A 167 -18.42 -7.28 11.25
CA VAL A 167 -19.03 -6.20 12.04
C VAL A 167 -18.01 -5.06 12.19
N PRO A 168 -17.77 -4.28 11.11
CA PRO A 168 -16.79 -3.21 11.14
C PRO A 168 -17.31 -1.98 11.90
N ASP A 169 -16.41 -1.15 12.42
CA ASP A 169 -16.76 0.14 13.04
C ASP A 169 -17.27 1.14 11.99
N ALA A 170 -16.72 1.06 10.78
CA ALA A 170 -17.19 1.78 9.61
C ALA A 170 -17.03 0.92 8.35
N MET A 171 -17.96 1.07 7.41
CA MET A 171 -17.89 0.49 6.09
C MET A 171 -18.16 1.59 5.06
N ILE A 172 -17.21 1.78 4.15
CA ILE A 172 -17.33 2.73 3.05
C ILE A 172 -17.43 1.96 1.74
N ARG A 173 -18.46 2.24 0.95
CA ARG A 173 -18.60 1.68 -0.40
C ARG A 173 -18.49 2.80 -1.41
N VAL A 174 -17.44 2.73 -2.23
CA VAL A 174 -17.19 3.67 -3.32
C VAL A 174 -17.67 3.04 -4.61
N VAL A 175 -18.65 3.66 -5.25
CA VAL A 175 -19.14 3.27 -6.57
C VAL A 175 -18.47 4.17 -7.60
N THR A 176 -17.86 3.56 -8.61
CA THR A 176 -17.24 4.27 -9.72
C THR A 176 -18.19 4.36 -10.92
N LYS A 177 -17.98 5.37 -11.76
CA LYS A 177 -18.77 5.59 -12.99
C LYS A 177 -18.56 4.45 -13.98
N GLU A 178 -19.54 4.22 -14.85
CA GLU A 178 -19.39 3.25 -15.93
C GLU A 178 -18.18 3.59 -16.82
N GLY A 179 -17.38 2.56 -17.16
CA GLY A 179 -16.15 2.74 -17.94
C GLY A 179 -14.92 3.23 -17.15
N SER A 180 -15.05 3.41 -15.83
CA SER A 180 -13.92 3.76 -14.96
C SER A 180 -12.85 2.67 -14.92
N SER A 181 -11.60 3.09 -14.73
CA SER A 181 -10.47 2.18 -14.57
C SER A 181 -10.47 1.51 -13.20
N ALA A 182 -10.96 2.22 -12.18
CA ALA A 182 -11.10 1.69 -10.84
C ALA A 182 -12.44 0.94 -10.64
N PRO A 183 -12.43 -0.24 -10.01
CA PRO A 183 -13.66 -0.98 -9.70
C PRO A 183 -14.40 -0.35 -8.51
N THR A 184 -15.69 -0.68 -8.40
CA THR A 184 -16.44 -0.44 -7.16
C THR A 184 -15.73 -1.13 -6.00
N THR A 185 -15.42 -0.37 -4.95
CA THR A 185 -14.58 -0.82 -3.85
C THR A 185 -15.32 -0.68 -2.53
N ARG A 186 -15.19 -1.69 -1.67
CA ARG A 186 -15.71 -1.65 -0.30
C ARG A 186 -14.54 -1.67 0.67
N LEU A 187 -14.48 -0.70 1.54
CA LEU A 187 -13.49 -0.54 2.60
C LEU A 187 -14.18 -0.86 3.93
N ARG A 188 -13.57 -1.71 4.74
CA ARG A 188 -14.07 -2.04 6.09
C ARG A 188 -13.00 -1.66 7.10
N PHE A 189 -13.40 -0.92 8.12
CA PHE A 189 -12.51 -0.33 9.11
C PHE A 189 -12.79 -0.94 10.48
N LEU A 190 -11.73 -1.27 11.21
CA LEU A 190 -11.75 -1.58 12.64
C LEU A 190 -10.76 -0.64 13.33
N ILE A 191 -11.22 0.14 14.31
CA ILE A 191 -10.38 1.05 15.08
C ILE A 191 -9.41 0.21 15.90
N ARG A 192 -8.11 0.49 15.74
CA ARG A 192 -7.05 -0.22 16.45
C ARG A 192 -6.67 0.51 17.74
N ASP A 193 -6.41 1.81 17.62
CA ASP A 193 -6.00 2.70 18.70
C ASP A 193 -6.37 4.16 18.34
N GLU A 194 -5.82 5.15 19.03
CA GLU A 194 -6.11 6.57 18.78
C GLU A 194 -5.56 7.11 17.45
N LEU A 195 -4.55 6.45 16.87
CA LEU A 195 -3.80 6.96 15.72
C LEU A 195 -3.97 6.10 14.47
N SER A 196 -4.36 4.84 14.63
CA SER A 196 -4.41 3.87 13.54
C SER A 196 -5.67 3.01 13.55
N LEU A 197 -5.90 2.35 12.41
CA LEU A 197 -7.00 1.42 12.19
C LEU A 197 -6.52 0.24 11.36
N TYR A 198 -7.25 -0.87 11.46
CA TYR A 198 -7.17 -1.96 10.51
C TYR A 198 -8.16 -1.73 9.36
N LEU A 199 -7.72 -2.00 8.14
CA LEU A 199 -8.52 -1.84 6.93
C LEU A 199 -8.48 -3.12 6.10
N ALA A 200 -9.64 -3.62 5.72
CA ALA A 200 -9.79 -4.73 4.78
C ALA A 200 -10.54 -4.32 3.52
N VAL A 201 -10.07 -4.82 2.36
CA VAL A 201 -10.75 -4.72 1.07
C VAL A 201 -11.06 -6.13 0.55
N PRO A 202 -12.29 -6.42 0.06
CA PRO A 202 -12.69 -7.78 -0.33
C PRO A 202 -11.82 -8.42 -1.42
N THR A 203 -11.14 -7.62 -2.23
CA THR A 203 -10.28 -8.07 -3.33
C THR A 203 -8.86 -8.42 -2.89
N SER A 204 -8.54 -8.25 -1.60
CA SER A 204 -7.22 -8.51 -1.02
C SER A 204 -7.35 -9.46 0.17
N ALA A 205 -6.41 -10.39 0.31
CA ALA A 205 -6.25 -11.19 1.53
C ALA A 205 -5.47 -10.44 2.62
N THR A 206 -4.93 -9.27 2.30
CA THR A 206 -4.11 -8.47 3.21
C THR A 206 -4.99 -7.60 4.10
N THR A 207 -4.73 -7.65 5.40
CA THR A 207 -5.24 -6.65 6.35
C THR A 207 -4.20 -5.54 6.50
N PHE A 208 -4.60 -4.32 6.17
CA PHE A 208 -3.74 -3.15 6.20
C PHE A 208 -3.82 -2.44 7.55
N ILE A 209 -2.72 -1.83 7.97
CA ILE A 209 -2.70 -0.85 9.06
C ILE A 209 -2.62 0.53 8.41
N VAL A 210 -3.53 1.43 8.77
CA VAL A 210 -3.64 2.77 8.18
C VAL A 210 -3.70 3.80 9.29
N ASP A 211 -3.01 4.93 9.09
CA ASP A 211 -3.10 6.07 9.99
C ASP A 211 -4.49 6.72 9.87
N GLN A 212 -5.15 6.95 10.99
CA GLN A 212 -6.49 7.56 11.01
C GLN A 212 -6.51 8.94 10.36
N ALA A 213 -5.42 9.71 10.50
CA ALA A 213 -5.29 11.00 9.83
C ALA A 213 -5.33 10.87 8.30
N ALA A 214 -4.68 9.84 7.74
CA ALA A 214 -4.69 9.56 6.31
C ALA A 214 -6.06 9.08 5.82
N ALA A 215 -6.76 8.31 6.65
CA ALA A 215 -8.13 7.85 6.38
C ALA A 215 -9.22 8.87 6.79
N GLY A 216 -8.86 10.03 7.32
CA GLY A 216 -9.78 10.89 8.08
C GLY A 216 -11.05 11.28 7.33
N GLY A 217 -10.93 11.60 6.03
CA GLY A 217 -12.08 11.89 5.17
C GLY A 217 -13.08 10.73 5.06
N LEU A 218 -12.59 9.48 5.13
CA LEU A 218 -13.40 8.25 5.07
C LEU A 218 -14.04 7.88 6.40
N LEU A 219 -13.68 8.58 7.49
CA LEU A 219 -14.23 8.37 8.82
C LEU A 219 -15.20 9.49 9.23
N LEU A 220 -15.44 10.48 8.36
CA LEU A 220 -16.38 11.56 8.61
C LEU A 220 -17.81 11.05 8.79
N ARG A 221 -18.48 11.54 9.84
CA ARG A 221 -19.91 11.33 10.11
C ARG A 221 -20.76 12.33 9.31
N LYS A 222 -22.08 12.10 9.25
CA LYS A 222 -23.01 12.92 8.44
C LYS A 222 -22.90 14.41 8.77
N ASP A 223 -22.79 14.76 10.05
CA ASP A 223 -22.72 16.13 10.57
C ASP A 223 -21.54 16.96 10.00
N ALA A 224 -20.40 16.34 9.76
CA ALA A 224 -19.23 16.97 9.15
C ALA A 224 -19.48 17.46 7.72
N PHE A 225 -20.45 16.86 7.01
CA PHE A 225 -20.87 17.29 5.68
C PHE A 225 -21.94 18.39 5.70
N LEU A 226 -22.51 18.71 6.87
CA LEU A 226 -23.58 19.71 7.00
C LEU A 226 -23.09 21.04 7.59
N THR A 227 -21.90 21.03 8.20
CA THR A 227 -21.34 22.19 8.89
C THR A 227 -20.56 23.07 7.89
N ASN A 228 -20.83 24.38 7.89
CA ASN A 228 -20.08 25.40 7.14
C ASN A 228 -18.74 25.74 7.79
#